data_AF-A0A3C0CA58-F1
#
_entry.id   AF-A0A3C0CA58-F1
#
_cell.length_a   1.000
_cell.length_b   1.000
_cell.length_c   1.000
_cell.angle_alpha   90.00
_cell.angle_beta   90.00
_cell.angle_gamma   90.00
#
_symmetry.space_group_name_H-M   'P 1'
#
loop_
_entity.id
_entity.type
_entity.pdbx_description
1 polymer ?
#
loop_
_entity_poly.entity_id
_entity_poly.type
_entity_poly.pdbx_seq_one_letter_code
_entity_poly.pdbx_strand_id
1 'polypeptide(L)' 'GKEFHGTGDVFASLFISRMLKNNDVMESTLYAMQTVAAMIKRNMGNNDLFDGLNLGICLDLLN' A
#
# COMPACT_ATOMS: atom_id res chain seq x y z
N GLY A 1 -0.04 -0.24 17.95
CA GLY A 1 -0.86 0.56 17.01
C GLY A 1 -1.89 -0.34 16.37
N LYS A 2 -2.93 0.21 15.72
CA LYS A 2 -3.91 -0.58 14.97
C LYS A 2 -3.20 -1.34 13.84
N GLU A 3 -3.46 -2.63 13.70
CA GLU A 3 -2.94 -3.46 12.60
C GLU A 3 -3.89 -3.39 11.39
N PHE A 4 -3.32 -3.40 10.19
CA PHE A 4 -4.07 -3.42 8.93
C PHE A 4 -3.63 -4.66 8.13
N HIS A 5 -4.46 -5.70 8.16
CA HIS A 5 -4.21 -6.95 7.41
C HIS A 5 -4.17 -6.70 5.89
N GLY A 6 -3.39 -7.48 5.16
CA GLY A 6 -3.20 -7.35 3.71
C GLY A 6 -2.18 -6.29 3.26
N THR A 7 -1.60 -5.53 4.19
CA THR A 7 -0.53 -4.54 3.89
C THR A 7 0.69 -5.16 3.20
N GLY A 8 1.07 -6.38 3.57
CA GLY A 8 2.14 -7.14 2.91
C GLY A 8 1.82 -7.51 1.46
N ASP A 9 0.58 -7.93 1.19
CA ASP A 9 0.14 -8.28 -0.16
C ASP A 9 0.09 -7.05 -1.08
N VAL A 10 -0.37 -5.92 -0.52
CA VAL A 10 -0.39 -4.62 -1.22
C VAL A 10 1.05 -4.17 -1.51
N PHE A 11 1.94 -4.23 -0.52
CA PHE A 11 3.35 -3.91 -0.72
C PHE A 11 3.95 -4.75 -1.85
N ALA A 12 3.81 -6.08 -1.78
CA ALA A 12 4.37 -7.00 -2.76
C ALA A 12 3.84 -6.70 -4.18
N SER A 13 2.54 -6.43 -4.31
CA SER A 13 1.91 -6.09 -5.59
C SER A 13 2.46 -4.80 -6.19
N LEU A 14 2.60 -3.74 -5.38
CA LEU A 14 3.15 -2.45 -5.81
C LEU A 14 4.63 -2.55 -6.17
N PHE A 15 5.40 -3.28 -5.37
CA PHE A 15 6.81 -3.54 -5.60
C PHE A 15 7.01 -4.29 -6.93
N ILE A 16 6.31 -5.41 -7.12
CA ILE A 16 6.40 -6.20 -8.36
C ILE A 16 5.99 -5.36 -9.57
N SER A 17 4.95 -4.53 -9.45
CA SER A 17 4.52 -3.62 -10.53
C SER A 17 5.64 -2.68 -11.00
N ARG A 18 6.43 -2.13 -10.08
CA ARG A 18 7.58 -1.26 -10.41
C ARG A 18 8.75 -2.06 -10.99
N MET A 19 9.05 -3.22 -10.42
CA MET A 19 10.09 -4.11 -10.97
C MET A 19 9.78 -4.51 -12.43
N LEU A 20 8.51 -4.79 -12.75
CA LEU A 20 8.07 -5.09 -14.12
C LEU A 20 8.20 -3.89 -15.09
N LYS A 21 8.28 -2.66 -14.58
CA LYS A 21 8.52 -1.44 -15.35
C LYS A 21 10.01 -1.11 -15.48
N ASN A 22 10.91 -2.04 -15.14
CA ASN A 22 12.37 -1.87 -15.11
C ASN A 22 12.88 -0.82 -14.12
N ASN A 23 12.10 -0.47 -13.08
CA ASN A 23 12.61 0.31 -11.96
C ASN A 23 13.59 -0.51 -11.12
N ASP A 24 14.53 0.14 -10.44
CA ASP A 24 15.45 -0.55 -9.55
C ASP A 24 14.79 -0.96 -8.22
N VAL A 25 15.47 -1.80 -7.45
CA VAL A 25 14.96 -2.35 -6.18
C VAL A 25 14.69 -1.24 -5.17
N MET A 26 15.56 -0.22 -5.10
CA MET A 26 15.43 0.86 -4.12
C MET A 26 14.23 1.73 -4.45
N GLU A 27 14.07 2.14 -5.70
CA GLU A 27 12.94 2.92 -6.18
C GLU A 27 11.62 2.16 -6.01
N SER A 28 11.60 0.89 -6.40
CA SER A 28 10.42 0.02 -6.28
C SER A 28 10.00 -0.17 -4.83
N THR A 29 10.97 -0.37 -3.92
CA THR A 29 10.71 -0.50 -2.48
C THR A 29 10.18 0.81 -1.91
N LEU A 30 10.82 1.93 -2.23
CA LEU A 30 10.42 3.24 -1.73
C LEU A 30 8.99 3.58 -2.14
N TYR A 31 8.65 3.38 -3.43
CA TYR A 31 7.31 3.59 -3.94
C TYR A 31 6.27 2.74 -3.18
N ALA A 32 6.53 1.44 -3.02
CA ALA A 32 5.61 0.54 -2.35
C ALA A 32 5.41 0.92 -0.88
N MET A 33 6.49 1.23 -0.16
CA MET A 33 6.42 1.65 1.25
C MET A 33 5.68 2.97 1.43
N GLN A 34 5.98 3.98 0.60
CA GLN A 34 5.31 5.30 0.68
C GLN A 34 3.81 5.18 0.39
N THR A 35 3.45 4.38 -0.60
CA THR A 35 2.05 4.15 -0.98
C THR A 35 1.30 3.44 0.15
N VAL A 36 1.86 2.36 0.71
CA VAL A 36 1.26 1.63 1.84
C VAL A 36 1.12 2.54 3.06
N ALA A 37 2.13 3.36 3.38
CA ALA A 37 2.04 4.31 4.49
C ALA A 37 0.90 5.34 4.29
N ALA A 38 0.71 5.84 3.06
CA ALA A 38 -0.40 6.73 2.74
C ALA A 38 -1.76 6.02 2.86
N MET A 39 -1.87 4.77 2.41
CA MET A 39 -3.07 3.94 2.55
C MET A 39 -3.42 3.70 4.02
N ILE A 40 -2.43 3.35 4.85
CA ILE A 40 -2.61 3.18 6.30
C ILE A 40 -3.13 4.47 6.92
N LYS A 41 -2.51 5.62 6.61
CA LYS A 41 -2.91 6.93 7.14
C LYS A 41 -4.37 7.26 6.82
N ARG A 42 -4.86 6.93 5.62
CA ARG A 42 -6.26 7.13 5.22
C ARG A 42 -7.23 6.19 5.94
N ASN A 43 -6.78 4.97 6.23
CA ASN A 43 -7.59 3.96 6.92
C ASN A 43 -7.58 4.11 8.45
N MET A 44 -6.75 4.99 9.03
CA MET A 44 -6.72 5.21 10.49
C MET A 44 -8.05 5.63 11.10
N GLY A 45 -8.88 6.36 10.33
CA GLY A 45 -10.22 6.78 10.77
C GLY A 45 -11.31 5.73 10.56
N ASN A 46 -11.02 4.65 9.82
CA ASN A 46 -11.96 3.55 9.67
C ASN A 46 -11.89 2.69 10.94
N ASN A 47 -13.00 2.59 11.68
CA ASN A 47 -13.05 1.81 12.92
C ASN A 47 -13.31 0.33 12.69
N ASP A 48 -13.68 -0.07 11.47
CA ASP A 48 -13.77 -1.48 11.12
C ASP A 48 -12.37 -2.10 11.04
N LEU A 49 -12.16 -3.19 11.76
CA LEU A 49 -10.90 -3.92 11.86
C LEU A 49 -10.89 -5.16 10.95
N PHE A 50 -12.07 -5.59 10.49
CA PHE A 50 -12.22 -6.78 9.65
C PHE A 50 -12.02 -6.47 8.15
N ASP A 51 -12.09 -5.20 7.76
CA ASP A 51 -11.98 -4.74 6.37
C ASP A 51 -10.53 -4.56 5.87
N GLY A 52 -9.52 -4.67 6.74
CA GLY A 52 -8.13 -4.44 6.36
C GLY A 52 -7.91 -3.04 5.78
N LEU A 53 -7.18 -2.94 4.65
CA LEU A 53 -7.05 -1.70 3.89
C LEU A 53 -8.22 -1.54 2.92
N ASN A 54 -9.04 -0.49 3.09
CA ASN A 54 -10.00 -0.11 2.05
C ASN A 54 -9.23 0.48 0.86
N LEU A 55 -9.03 -0.35 -0.17
CA LEU A 55 -8.33 0.03 -1.40
C LEU A 55 -9.12 1.00 -2.27
N GLY A 56 -10.46 0.97 -2.20
CA GLY A 56 -11.32 1.83 -3.02
C GLY A 56 -11.08 3.32 -2.77
N ILE A 57 -10.83 3.71 -1.51
CA ILE A 57 -10.50 5.10 -1.12
C ILE A 57 -9.02 5.48 -1.35
N CYS A 58 -8.24 4.56 -1.92
CA CYS A 58 -6.80 4.70 -2.11
C CYS A 58 -6.36 4.57 -3.57
N LEU A 59 -7.29 4.39 -4.51
CA LEU A 59 -6.97 4.16 -5.92
C LEU A 59 -6.23 5.34 -6.57
N ASP A 60 -6.48 6.56 -6.11
CA ASP A 60 -5.80 7.78 -6.54
C ASP A 60 -4.32 7.83 -6.13
N LEU A 61 -3.86 6.96 -5.23
CA LEU A 61 -2.45 6.83 -4.86
C LEU A 61 -1.64 6.02 -5.88
N LEU A 62 -2.30 5.33 -6.82
CA LEU A 62 -1.67 4.45 -7.80
C LEU A 62 -1.36 5.25 -9.08
N ASN A 63 -0.10 5.65 -9.24
CA ASN A 63 0.42 6.31 -10.46
C ASN A 63 1.38 5.40 -11.24
#